data_AF-A0A316N4G3-F1
#
_entry.id   AF-A0A316N4G3-F1
#
_cell.length_a   1.000
_cell.length_b   1.000
_cell.length_c   1.000
_cell.angle_alpha   90.00
_cell.angle_beta   90.00
_cell.angle_gamma   90.00
#
_symmetry.space_group_name_H-M   'P 1'
#
loop_
_entity.id
_entity.type
_entity.pdbx_description
1 polymer ?
#
loop_
_entity_poly.entity_id
_entity_poly.type
_entity_poly.pdbx_seq_one_letter_code
_entity_poly.pdbx_strand_id
1 'polypeptide(L)'
;MKTILLTGLGLLLASPAMAGFQGGSAPGGFVGPSSGVAQSVEQALDARDDTPAILEGHVVERVGKDKYVFQDATGKITVEIDHKVFGARIVTPQTRVRLSGEVDSEFFRRNEVDVDVLEILDQPSQ
;
A
#
# COMPACT_ATOMS: atom_id res chain seq x y z
N MET A 1 12.72 -85.78 -20.59
CA MET A 1 11.80 -86.17 -19.50
C MET A 1 11.47 -84.94 -18.66
N LYS A 2 10.18 -84.64 -18.53
CA LYS A 2 9.48 -83.83 -17.49
C LYS A 2 9.66 -82.28 -17.37
N THR A 3 8.71 -81.53 -17.95
CA THR A 3 7.64 -80.70 -17.30
C THR A 3 7.81 -80.24 -15.83
N ILE A 4 7.44 -79.05 -15.28
CA ILE A 4 6.71 -77.77 -15.60
C ILE A 4 7.04 -76.74 -14.46
N LEU A 5 6.60 -75.47 -14.61
CA LEU A 5 5.92 -74.57 -13.62
C LEU A 5 6.84 -73.64 -12.78
N LEU A 6 6.55 -72.38 -12.41
CA LEU A 6 5.63 -71.28 -12.76
C LEU A 6 5.78 -70.26 -11.61
N THR A 7 6.14 -68.98 -11.82
CA THR A 7 5.70 -67.85 -10.94
C THR A 7 6.18 -66.52 -11.51
N GLY A 8 5.23 -65.61 -11.77
CA GLY A 8 5.52 -64.22 -12.13
C GLY A 8 5.68 -63.32 -10.90
N LEU A 9 6.21 -62.11 -11.09
CA LEU A 9 6.04 -61.00 -10.16
C LEU A 9 6.37 -59.64 -10.81
N GLY A 10 5.36 -58.77 -10.89
CA GLY A 10 5.46 -57.35 -10.52
C GLY A 10 6.15 -56.36 -11.48
N LEU A 11 5.34 -55.67 -12.27
CA LEU A 11 5.63 -54.38 -12.91
C LEU A 11 5.87 -53.28 -11.84
N LEU A 12 6.97 -52.52 -11.95
CA LEU A 12 7.12 -51.22 -11.29
C LEU A 12 7.66 -50.20 -12.30
N LEU A 13 6.76 -49.36 -12.81
CA LEU A 13 7.10 -48.15 -13.56
C LEU A 13 7.54 -47.08 -12.56
N ALA A 14 8.80 -46.67 -12.61
CA ALA A 14 9.29 -45.55 -11.82
C ALA A 14 8.85 -44.23 -12.48
N SER A 15 7.92 -43.52 -11.86
CA SER A 15 7.57 -42.15 -12.25
C SER A 15 8.64 -41.17 -11.74
N PRO A 16 9.15 -40.23 -12.56
CA PRO A 16 9.96 -39.14 -12.05
C PRO A 16 9.08 -38.18 -11.23
N ALA A 17 9.46 -37.92 -9.98
CA ALA A 17 8.86 -36.88 -9.16
C ALA A 17 9.30 -35.50 -9.66
N MET A 18 8.37 -34.72 -10.20
CA MET A 18 8.59 -33.29 -10.48
C MET A 18 8.54 -32.53 -9.15
N ALA A 19 9.68 -32.03 -8.68
CA ALA A 19 9.74 -31.11 -7.55
C ALA A 19 9.28 -29.72 -8.02
N GLY A 20 8.05 -29.34 -7.68
CA GLY A 20 7.55 -27.97 -7.89
C GLY A 20 8.21 -27.02 -6.91
N PHE A 21 9.16 -26.21 -7.37
CA PHE A 21 9.57 -25.01 -6.65
C PHE A 21 8.44 -23.99 -6.76
N GLN A 22 7.55 -23.97 -5.76
CA GLN A 22 6.55 -22.92 -5.61
C GLN A 22 7.26 -21.69 -5.05
N GLY A 23 7.89 -20.92 -5.94
CA GLY A 23 8.35 -19.57 -5.64
C GLY A 23 7.13 -18.68 -5.39
N GLY A 24 6.72 -18.58 -4.12
CA GLY A 24 5.76 -17.60 -3.63
C GLY A 24 6.43 -16.81 -2.53
N SER A 25 6.95 -15.63 -2.89
CA SER A 25 7.51 -14.65 -1.97
C SER A 25 6.51 -14.30 -0.88
N ALA A 26 6.68 -14.84 0.32
CA ALA A 26 6.17 -14.18 1.50
C ALA A 26 7.11 -12.97 1.74
N PRO A 27 6.65 -11.72 1.59
CA PRO A 27 7.47 -10.60 2.04
C PRO A 27 7.71 -10.81 3.53
N GLY A 28 8.98 -10.80 3.94
CA GLY A 28 9.31 -10.76 5.36
C GLY A 28 8.61 -9.58 6.03
N GLY A 29 8.23 -9.73 7.30
CA GLY A 29 7.56 -8.66 8.04
C GLY A 29 7.16 -9.05 9.46
N PHE A 30 6.73 -8.05 10.23
CA PHE A 30 6.18 -8.20 11.58
C PHE A 30 4.69 -8.54 11.50
N VAL A 31 4.26 -9.60 12.19
CA VAL A 31 2.84 -9.93 12.40
C VAL A 31 2.55 -9.77 13.88
N GLY A 32 1.94 -8.64 14.23
CA GLY A 32 1.55 -8.30 15.59
C GLY A 32 0.61 -7.10 15.58
N PRO A 33 0.16 -6.64 16.75
CA PRO A 33 -0.71 -5.47 16.83
C PRO A 33 -0.03 -4.27 16.18
N SER A 34 -0.65 -3.67 15.17
CA SER A 34 -0.19 -2.43 14.56
C SER A 34 -0.96 -1.26 15.17
N SER A 35 -0.30 -0.11 15.29
CA SER A 35 -1.00 1.16 15.45
C SER A 35 -2.03 1.28 14.33
N GLY A 36 -3.25 1.73 14.65
CA GLY A 36 -4.30 1.88 13.65
C GLY A 36 -3.87 2.81 12.52
N VAL A 37 -4.38 2.58 11.31
CA VAL A 37 -4.12 3.45 10.15
C VAL A 37 -5.26 4.46 10.03
N ALA A 38 -4.95 5.74 9.91
CA ALA A 38 -5.94 6.77 9.62
C ALA A 38 -6.37 6.67 8.15
N GLN A 39 -7.67 6.49 7.91
CA GLN A 39 -8.24 6.28 6.56
C GLN A 39 -9.08 7.45 6.06
N SER A 40 -9.26 8.48 6.89
CA SER A 40 -9.96 9.71 6.54
C SER A 40 -9.26 10.93 7.15
N VAL A 41 -9.55 12.11 6.59
CA VAL A 41 -9.06 13.38 7.10
C VAL A 41 -9.51 13.60 8.54
N GLU A 42 -10.77 13.31 8.87
CA GLU A 42 -11.28 13.39 10.24
C GLU A 42 -10.44 12.51 11.20
N GLN A 43 -10.15 11.26 10.82
CA GLN A 43 -9.31 10.38 11.64
C GLN A 43 -7.87 10.89 11.77
N ALA A 44 -7.31 11.45 10.70
CA ALA A 44 -5.95 12.01 10.72
C ALA A 44 -5.85 13.25 11.62
N LEU A 45 -6.91 14.06 11.70
CA LEU A 45 -6.97 15.23 12.58
C LEU A 45 -6.99 14.86 14.08
N ASP A 46 -7.57 13.72 14.43
CA ASP A 46 -7.65 13.20 15.81
C ASP A 46 -6.55 12.16 16.13
N ALA A 47 -5.77 11.77 15.14
CA ALA A 47 -4.71 10.79 15.28
C ALA A 47 -3.57 11.32 16.14
N ARG A 48 -2.81 10.39 16.73
CA ARG A 48 -1.58 10.73 17.44
C ARG A 48 -0.45 10.96 16.44
N ASP A 49 0.60 11.60 16.92
CA ASP A 49 1.89 11.66 16.22
C ASP A 49 2.36 10.27 15.77
N ASP A 50 3.06 10.22 14.64
CA ASP A 50 3.58 9.00 13.97
C ASP A 50 2.49 7.97 13.57
N THR A 51 1.21 8.37 13.53
CA THR A 51 0.14 7.46 13.08
C THR A 51 0.20 7.31 11.55
N PRO A 52 0.28 6.08 11.00
CA PRO A 52 0.23 5.89 9.56
C PRO A 52 -1.11 6.38 8.99
N ALA A 53 -1.07 7.06 7.85
CA ALA A 53 -2.24 7.59 7.16
C ALA A 53 -2.29 7.11 5.71
N ILE A 54 -3.48 6.71 5.27
CA ILE A 54 -3.80 6.41 3.87
C ILE A 54 -5.07 7.16 3.53
N LEU A 55 -4.94 8.27 2.81
CA LEU A 55 -6.03 9.20 2.52
C LEU A 55 -6.37 9.23 1.03
N GLU A 56 -7.66 9.22 0.70
CA GLU A 56 -8.14 9.31 -0.69
C GLU A 56 -9.01 10.54 -0.90
N GLY A 57 -8.71 11.32 -1.94
CA GLY A 57 -9.32 12.62 -2.13
C GLY A 57 -8.61 13.47 -3.17
N HIS A 58 -8.60 14.78 -2.97
CA HIS A 58 -8.09 15.75 -3.94
C HIS A 58 -7.15 16.74 -3.28
N VAL A 59 -6.07 17.11 -3.98
CA VAL A 59 -5.19 18.21 -3.60
C VAL A 59 -5.75 19.49 -4.17
N VAL A 60 -6.39 20.32 -3.34
CA VAL A 60 -7.23 21.43 -3.80
C VAL A 60 -6.50 22.77 -3.88
N GLU A 61 -5.47 22.98 -3.06
CA GLU A 61 -4.76 24.26 -2.97
C GLU A 61 -3.31 24.05 -2.54
N ARG A 62 -2.40 24.92 -3.00
CA ARG A 62 -1.02 24.99 -2.51
C ARG A 62 -0.90 26.19 -1.57
N VAL A 63 -0.50 25.95 -0.32
CA VAL A 63 -0.42 26.97 0.73
C VAL A 63 1.03 27.27 1.16
N GLY A 64 2.00 26.48 0.71
CA GLY A 64 3.42 26.70 0.97
C GLY A 64 4.34 26.08 -0.08
N LYS A 65 5.64 26.03 0.20
CA LYS A 65 6.64 25.44 -0.71
C LYS A 65 6.30 23.98 -1.00
N ASP A 66 6.10 23.19 0.05
CA ASP A 66 5.80 21.76 0.00
C ASP A 66 4.48 21.44 0.74
N LYS A 67 3.73 22.47 1.16
CA LYS A 67 2.45 22.34 1.88
C LYS A 67 1.26 22.56 0.96
N TYR A 68 0.29 21.66 1.04
CA TYR A 68 -0.93 21.66 0.24
C TYR A 68 -2.16 21.40 1.12
N VAL A 69 -3.32 21.86 0.67
CA VAL A 69 -4.61 21.48 1.28
C VAL A 69 -5.12 20.25 0.55
N PHE A 70 -5.32 19.18 1.31
CA PHE A 70 -5.98 17.97 0.85
C PHE A 70 -7.42 17.94 1.37
N GLN A 71 -8.33 17.43 0.54
CA GLN A 71 -9.75 17.32 0.87
C GLN A 71 -10.28 15.93 0.52
N ASP A 72 -10.99 15.33 1.48
CA ASP A 72 -11.81 14.14 1.29
C ASP A 72 -13.29 14.43 1.62
N ALA A 73 -14.11 13.39 1.77
CA ALA A 73 -15.51 13.52 2.14
C ALA A 73 -15.76 13.96 3.59
N THR A 74 -14.77 13.80 4.46
CA THR A 74 -14.85 14.07 5.91
C THR A 74 -14.33 15.46 6.28
N GLY A 75 -13.39 16.02 5.50
CA GLY A 75 -12.88 17.36 5.78
C GLY A 75 -11.70 17.79 4.94
N LYS A 76 -10.92 18.73 5.48
CA LYS A 76 -9.70 19.27 4.90
C LYS A 76 -8.54 19.21 5.88
N ILE A 77 -7.35 18.87 5.40
CA ILE A 77 -6.11 18.84 6.19
C ILE A 77 -4.96 19.40 5.36
N THR A 78 -3.95 19.94 6.05
CA THR A 78 -2.68 20.30 5.39
C THR A 78 -1.85 19.05 5.23
N VAL A 79 -1.30 18.84 4.04
CA VAL A 79 -0.39 17.75 3.73
C VAL A 79 0.93 18.32 3.23
N GLU A 80 2.04 17.74 3.67
CA GLU A 80 3.36 18.03 3.16
C GLU A 80 3.70 17.02 2.05
N ILE A 81 3.89 17.50 0.83
CA ILE A 81 4.24 16.67 -0.33
C ILE A 81 5.50 17.26 -0.97
N ASP A 82 6.62 16.59 -0.76
CA ASP A 82 7.88 16.96 -1.41
C ASP A 82 7.77 16.83 -2.93
N HIS A 83 8.41 17.73 -3.67
CA HIS A 83 8.49 17.69 -5.12
C HIS A 83 8.89 16.30 -5.68
N LYS A 84 9.76 15.56 -4.99
CA LYS A 84 10.17 14.21 -5.38
C LYS A 84 9.02 13.20 -5.39
N VAL A 85 8.00 13.41 -4.54
CA VAL A 85 6.83 12.53 -4.42
C VAL A 85 5.91 12.72 -5.62
N PHE A 86 5.79 13.94 -6.16
CA PHE A 86 5.06 14.16 -7.41
C PHE A 86 5.76 13.51 -8.61
N GLY A 87 7.10 13.55 -8.65
CA GLY A 87 7.90 13.09 -9.79
C GLY A 87 7.57 13.89 -11.05
N ALA A 88 7.34 13.21 -12.18
CA ALA A 88 6.98 13.85 -13.46
C ALA A 88 5.45 14.06 -13.64
N ARG A 89 4.65 13.84 -12.60
CA ARG A 89 3.18 13.83 -12.68
C ARG A 89 2.60 15.21 -12.38
N ILE A 90 1.53 15.55 -13.09
CA ILE A 90 0.75 16.77 -12.85
C ILE A 90 -0.52 16.37 -12.11
N VAL A 91 -0.66 16.84 -10.87
CA VAL A 91 -1.87 16.67 -10.06
C VAL A 91 -2.65 17.98 -10.09
N THR A 92 -3.91 17.92 -10.50
CA THR A 92 -4.83 19.07 -10.49
C THR A 92 -5.84 18.92 -9.35
N PRO A 93 -6.55 20.00 -8.96
CA PRO A 93 -7.64 19.91 -7.98
C PRO A 93 -8.78 18.94 -8.33
N GLN A 94 -8.89 18.54 -9.60
CA GLN A 94 -9.86 17.56 -10.07
C GLN A 94 -9.31 16.12 -10.12
N THR A 95 -8.02 15.94 -9.89
CA THR A 95 -7.37 14.63 -9.89
C THR A 95 -7.61 13.96 -8.56
N ARG A 96 -8.19 12.75 -8.58
CA ARG A 96 -8.34 11.94 -7.37
C ARG A 96 -7.04 11.19 -7.12
N VAL A 97 -6.49 11.36 -5.92
CA VAL A 97 -5.23 10.76 -5.50
C VAL A 97 -5.40 9.97 -4.21
N ARG A 98 -4.53 8.99 -4.01
CA ARG A 98 -4.28 8.33 -2.73
C ARG A 98 -2.92 8.80 -2.22
N LEU A 99 -2.91 9.32 -1.00
CA LEU A 99 -1.72 9.75 -0.28
C LEU A 99 -1.47 8.73 0.84
N SER A 100 -0.24 8.22 0.91
CA SER A 100 0.21 7.39 2.01
C SER A 100 1.39 8.06 2.71
N GLY A 101 1.37 8.05 4.04
CA GLY A 101 2.38 8.72 4.85
C GLY A 101 2.08 8.60 6.33
N GLU A 102 2.49 9.60 7.10
CA GLU A 102 2.39 9.62 8.56
C GLU A 102 1.80 10.95 9.05
N VAL A 103 1.02 10.90 10.13
CA VAL A 103 0.48 12.09 10.77
C VAL A 103 1.58 12.73 11.60
N ASP A 104 1.92 13.97 11.27
CA ASP A 104 2.80 14.82 12.09
C ASP A 104 1.92 15.69 13.02
N SER A 105 2.05 15.43 14.32
CA SER A 105 1.30 16.14 15.36
C SER A 105 2.22 17.00 16.21
N GLU A 106 2.35 18.27 15.84
CA GLU A 106 3.05 19.24 16.69
C GLU A 106 2.11 19.74 17.80
N PHE A 107 2.53 19.69 19.07
CA PHE A 107 1.71 19.97 20.26
C PHE A 107 0.90 21.29 20.24
N PHE A 108 1.36 22.29 19.48
CA PHE A 108 0.72 23.61 19.37
C PHE A 108 0.06 23.87 18.01
N ARG A 109 0.08 22.90 17.09
CA ARG A 109 -0.48 23.04 15.74
C ARG A 109 -1.55 22.00 15.48
N ARG A 110 -2.28 22.20 14.38
CA ARG A 110 -3.16 21.15 13.85
C ARG A 110 -2.29 20.08 13.22
N ASN A 111 -2.74 18.84 13.33
CA ASN A 111 -2.10 17.72 12.65
C ASN A 111 -1.96 18.01 11.15
N GLU A 112 -0.78 17.68 10.64
CA GLU A 112 -0.47 17.63 9.23
C GLU A 112 -0.20 16.18 8.83
N VAL A 113 -0.14 15.89 7.54
CA VAL A 113 0.28 14.56 7.04
C VAL A 113 1.49 14.73 6.16
N ASP A 114 2.58 14.11 6.57
CA ASP A 114 3.81 14.00 5.77
C ASP A 114 3.63 12.86 4.78
N VAL A 115 3.65 13.18 3.49
CA VAL A 115 3.32 12.22 2.43
C VAL A 115 4.59 11.60 1.86
N ASP A 116 4.69 10.28 1.97
CA ASP A 116 5.76 9.50 1.38
C ASP A 116 5.44 9.07 -0.05
N VAL A 117 4.17 8.71 -0.30
CA VAL A 117 3.73 8.13 -1.57
C VAL A 117 2.46 8.81 -2.05
N LEU A 118 2.49 9.22 -3.32
CA LEU A 118 1.34 9.70 -4.06
C LEU A 118 1.03 8.75 -5.22
N GLU A 119 -0.20 8.25 -5.22
CA GLU A 119 -0.80 7.45 -6.28
C GLU A 119 -1.96 8.23 -6.91
N ILE A 120 -2.01 8.29 -8.24
CA ILE A 120 -3.13 8.89 -8.96
C ILE A 120 -4.14 7.77 -9.22
N LEU A 121 -5.35 7.91 -8.69
CA LEU A 121 -6.41 6.92 -8.84
C LEU A 121 -7.23 7.18 -10.11
N ASP A 122 -7.64 8.43 -10.30
CA ASP A 122 -8.39 8.88 -11.47
C ASP A 122 -7.93 10.29 -11.87
N GLN A 123 -7.62 10.47 -13.15
CA GLN A 123 -7.28 11.75 -13.74
C GLN A 123 -8.34 12.12 -14.77
N PRO A 124 -9.00 13.29 -14.68
CA PRO A 124 -9.93 13.70 -15.73
C PRO A 124 -9.17 13.90 -17.03
N SER A 125 -9.77 13.43 -18.13
CA SER A 125 -9.26 13.66 -19.49
C SER A 125 -9.06 15.16 -19.68
N GLN A 126 -7.81 15.57 -19.93
CA GLN A 126 -7.45 16.94 -20.30
C GLN A 126 -8.03 17.31 -21.67
#